data_AF-A0A1A8JPI0-F1
#
_entry.id   AF-A0A1A8JPI0-F1
#
_cell.length_a   1.000
_cell.length_b   1.000
_cell.length_c   1.000
_cell.angle_alpha   90.00
_cell.angle_beta   90.00
_cell.angle_gamma   90.00
#
_symmetry.space_group_name_H-M   'P 1'
#
loop_
_entity.id
_entity.type
_entity.pdbx_description
1 polymer ?
#
loop_
_entity_poly.entity_id
_entity_poly.type
_entity_poly.pdbx_seq_one_letter_code
_entity_poly.pdbx_strand_id
1 'polypeptide(L)'
;MQWKWEGRAQLNITELEEVKVITPDAQRWMLLSSLSFTVSHLVKPRIRCEVKHPGAKVLSTSKELHVTFPPKDVKVQIESLTVQQGGTALLLCSCKADPPVSDYRWSYTQHGRTVHLNWRTHFLRVYNLSSSCVVGASEVLCRCSVDSNPKSAVTWSVNETAPRQDYNMSTTSESGMLTASLRGRMDKPLRVICFALNALGNDSLVLLQGDE
;
A
#
# COMPACT_ATOMS: atom_id res chain seq x y z
N MET A 1 -33.55 -14.94 33.39
CA MET A 1 -32.19 -14.49 33.02
C MET A 1 -32.34 -13.61 31.79
N GLN A 2 -31.61 -12.50 31.68
CA GLN A 2 -31.75 -11.55 30.57
C GLN A 2 -30.37 -11.07 30.10
N TRP A 3 -30.24 -10.88 28.80
CA TRP A 3 -29.05 -10.29 28.19
C TRP A 3 -29.26 -8.78 27.97
N LYS A 4 -28.22 -8.01 28.26
CA LYS A 4 -28.16 -6.58 28.03
C LYS A 4 -26.86 -6.22 27.35
N TRP A 5 -26.89 -5.09 26.66
CA TRP A 5 -25.73 -4.54 26.01
C TRP A 5 -25.24 -3.28 26.73
N GLU A 6 -23.92 -3.14 26.85
CA GLU A 6 -23.26 -1.99 27.47
C GLU A 6 -22.35 -1.30 26.43
N GLY A 7 -22.87 -0.35 25.65
CA GLY A 7 -22.07 0.37 24.64
C GLY A 7 -22.82 1.55 23.98
N ARG A 8 -22.36 2.01 22.79
CA ARG A 8 -23.12 2.93 21.90
C ARG A 8 -23.66 2.33 20.58
N ALA A 9 -23.03 1.30 20.00
CA ALA A 9 -23.57 0.48 18.90
C ALA A 9 -24.34 -0.81 19.33
N GLN A 10 -25.60 -0.96 18.91
CA GLN A 10 -26.39 -2.19 19.06
C GLN A 10 -25.87 -3.28 18.10
N LEU A 11 -25.72 -4.52 18.58
CA LEU A 11 -25.43 -5.67 17.71
C LEU A 11 -26.71 -6.15 17.02
N ASN A 12 -26.59 -6.67 15.80
CA ASN A 12 -27.70 -7.35 15.13
C ASN A 12 -27.93 -8.69 15.82
N ILE A 13 -28.81 -8.69 16.84
CA ILE A 13 -29.25 -9.91 17.51
C ILE A 13 -29.98 -10.75 16.48
N THR A 14 -29.46 -11.95 16.24
CA THR A 14 -30.02 -12.88 15.27
C THR A 14 -31.08 -13.73 15.93
N GLU A 15 -30.85 -14.16 17.17
CA GLU A 15 -31.77 -15.01 17.92
C GLU A 15 -31.52 -14.90 19.44
N LEU A 16 -32.61 -14.88 20.20
CA LEU A 16 -32.60 -15.00 21.65
C LEU A 16 -33.29 -16.32 22.00
N GLU A 17 -32.52 -17.35 22.36
CA GLU A 17 -33.10 -18.64 22.72
C GLU A 17 -33.85 -18.54 24.05
N GLU A 18 -34.94 -19.29 24.16
CA GLU A 18 -35.68 -19.45 25.42
C GLU A 18 -34.78 -20.03 26.53
N VAL A 19 -35.03 -19.60 27.76
CA VAL A 19 -34.26 -20.05 28.93
C VAL A 19 -34.57 -21.52 29.23
N LYS A 20 -33.56 -22.37 29.18
CA LYS A 20 -33.67 -23.81 29.45
C LYS A 20 -33.25 -24.12 30.88
N VAL A 21 -33.98 -25.01 31.55
CA VAL A 21 -33.58 -25.57 32.85
C VAL A 21 -32.76 -26.82 32.58
N ILE A 22 -31.53 -26.86 33.06
CA ILE A 22 -30.62 -28.01 32.93
C ILE A 22 -30.26 -28.55 34.32
N THR A 23 -30.14 -29.86 34.46
CA THR A 23 -29.75 -30.53 35.70
C THR A 23 -28.43 -31.27 35.47
N PRO A 24 -27.27 -30.62 35.72
CA PRO A 24 -25.96 -31.27 35.55
C PRO A 24 -25.72 -32.46 36.48
N ASP A 25 -26.44 -32.54 37.60
CA ASP A 25 -26.43 -33.66 38.55
C ASP A 25 -27.80 -33.75 39.27
N ALA A 26 -28.10 -34.87 39.91
CA ALA A 26 -29.38 -35.20 40.55
C ALA A 26 -29.83 -34.19 41.64
N GLN A 27 -28.91 -33.36 42.15
CA GLN A 27 -29.19 -32.40 43.23
C GLN A 27 -29.12 -30.92 42.83
N ARG A 28 -28.71 -30.58 41.60
CA ARG A 28 -28.51 -29.17 41.21
C ARG A 28 -29.12 -28.88 39.85
N TRP A 29 -29.99 -27.88 39.82
CA TRP A 29 -30.53 -27.30 38.60
C TRP A 29 -29.82 -25.98 38.27
N MET A 30 -29.69 -25.67 36.98
CA MET A 30 -29.13 -24.42 36.46
C MET A 30 -30.03 -23.88 35.35
N LEU A 31 -30.01 -22.57 35.16
CA LEU A 31 -30.67 -21.90 34.03
C LEU A 31 -29.63 -21.62 32.95
N LEU A 32 -29.89 -22.08 31.73
CA LEU A 32 -29.10 -21.79 30.55
C LEU A 32 -29.85 -20.79 29.67
N SER A 33 -29.19 -19.68 29.32
CA SER A 33 -29.69 -18.72 28.35
C SER A 33 -28.62 -18.52 27.29
N SER A 34 -28.99 -18.65 26.02
CA SER A 34 -28.11 -18.49 24.86
C SER A 34 -28.44 -17.19 24.13
N LEU A 35 -27.41 -16.49 23.66
CA LEU A 35 -27.53 -15.25 22.88
C LEU A 35 -26.71 -15.38 21.61
N SER A 36 -27.36 -15.24 20.45
CA SER A 36 -26.74 -15.29 19.13
C SER A 36 -26.85 -13.94 18.44
N PHE A 37 -25.73 -13.44 17.92
CA PHE A 37 -25.66 -12.14 17.23
C PHE A 37 -24.52 -12.14 16.21
N THR A 38 -24.62 -11.26 15.21
CA THR A 38 -23.52 -11.05 14.26
C THR A 38 -22.51 -10.06 14.83
N VAL A 39 -21.26 -10.52 14.99
CA VAL A 39 -20.16 -9.72 15.51
C VAL A 39 -19.59 -8.83 14.40
N SER A 40 -19.23 -7.58 14.73
CA SER A 40 -18.53 -6.68 13.82
C SER A 40 -17.22 -6.20 14.44
N HIS A 41 -16.14 -6.21 13.64
CA HIS A 41 -14.82 -5.70 14.02
C HIS A 41 -14.77 -4.16 14.16
N LEU A 42 -15.80 -3.46 13.68
CA LEU A 42 -15.89 -2.00 13.78
C LEU A 42 -16.23 -1.52 15.20
N VAL A 43 -16.64 -2.44 16.08
CA VAL A 43 -17.06 -2.15 17.45
C VAL A 43 -16.38 -3.12 18.40
N LYS A 44 -16.22 -2.70 19.67
CA LYS A 44 -15.77 -3.58 20.77
C LYS A 44 -16.99 -3.96 21.60
N PRO A 45 -17.65 -5.09 21.33
CA PRO A 45 -18.91 -5.40 21.99
C PRO A 45 -18.67 -5.83 23.44
N ARG A 46 -19.49 -5.25 24.33
CA ARG A 46 -19.56 -5.62 25.74
C ARG A 46 -20.98 -6.07 26.06
N ILE A 47 -21.09 -7.31 26.54
CA ILE A 47 -22.35 -7.97 26.82
C ILE A 47 -22.46 -8.19 28.32
N ARG A 48 -23.64 -7.91 28.85
CA ARG A 48 -23.99 -8.10 30.25
C ARG A 48 -25.08 -9.17 30.36
N CYS A 49 -24.87 -10.16 31.21
CA CYS A 49 -25.91 -11.09 31.61
C CYS A 49 -26.44 -10.69 32.99
N GLU A 50 -27.76 -10.65 33.16
CA GLU A 50 -28.41 -10.35 34.43
C GLU A 50 -29.39 -11.45 34.84
N VAL A 51 -29.35 -11.82 36.12
CA VAL A 51 -30.28 -12.75 36.74
C VAL A 51 -31.08 -12.00 37.80
N LYS A 52 -32.40 -12.11 37.70
CA LYS A 52 -33.36 -11.56 38.64
C LYS A 52 -34.10 -12.72 39.29
N HIS A 53 -34.11 -12.76 40.62
CA HIS A 53 -34.88 -13.72 41.40
C HIS A 53 -35.70 -12.94 42.44
N PRO A 54 -37.00 -13.25 42.64
CA PRO A 54 -37.83 -12.58 43.64
C PRO A 54 -37.17 -12.59 45.02
N GLY A 55 -37.13 -11.45 45.70
CA GLY A 55 -36.52 -11.33 47.03
C GLY A 55 -34.99 -11.37 47.09
N ALA A 56 -34.30 -11.56 45.96
CA ALA A 56 -32.85 -11.50 45.88
C ALA A 56 -32.38 -10.24 45.14
N LYS A 57 -31.16 -9.79 45.44
CA LYS A 57 -30.51 -8.74 44.66
C LYS A 57 -30.25 -9.23 43.25
N VAL A 58 -30.38 -8.34 42.27
CA VAL A 58 -30.04 -8.62 40.88
C VAL A 58 -28.54 -8.93 40.80
N LEU A 59 -28.20 -10.08 40.22
CA LEU A 59 -26.82 -10.44 39.93
C LEU A 59 -26.52 -10.20 38.47
N SER A 60 -25.32 -9.71 38.17
CA SER A 60 -24.92 -9.40 36.81
C SER A 60 -23.45 -9.68 36.58
N THR A 61 -23.10 -10.15 35.38
CA THR A 61 -21.72 -10.26 34.91
C THR A 61 -21.61 -9.65 33.53
N SER A 62 -20.49 -9.01 33.23
CA SER A 62 -20.22 -8.41 31.92
C SER A 62 -18.96 -9.02 31.32
N LYS A 63 -18.99 -9.25 30.01
CA LYS A 63 -17.85 -9.72 29.22
C LYS A 63 -17.65 -8.80 28.03
N GLU A 64 -16.42 -8.29 27.90
CA GLU A 64 -15.95 -7.66 26.68
C GLU A 64 -15.39 -8.74 25.75
N LEU A 65 -15.77 -8.67 24.48
CA LEU A 65 -15.38 -9.65 23.48
C LEU A 65 -14.24 -9.07 22.64
N HIS A 66 -13.14 -9.81 22.58
CA HIS A 66 -12.06 -9.55 21.63
C HIS A 66 -12.44 -10.15 20.29
N VAL A 67 -12.59 -9.29 19.28
CA VAL A 67 -13.01 -9.69 17.94
C VAL A 67 -11.80 -9.64 17.02
N THR A 68 -11.32 -10.81 16.62
CA THR A 68 -10.27 -10.95 15.61
C THR A 68 -10.86 -10.84 14.20
N PHE A 69 -10.12 -10.25 13.27
CA PHE A 69 -10.55 -10.05 11.90
C PHE A 69 -9.38 -10.11 10.91
N PRO A 70 -9.62 -10.62 9.69
CA PRO A 70 -8.59 -10.65 8.65
C PRO A 70 -8.24 -9.23 8.19
N PRO A 71 -7.11 -9.05 7.47
CA PRO A 71 -6.72 -7.74 6.95
C PRO A 71 -7.85 -7.03 6.19
N LYS A 72 -8.19 -5.83 6.64
CA LYS A 72 -9.15 -4.90 6.00
C LYS A 72 -8.46 -3.59 5.66
N ASP A 73 -9.09 -2.83 4.77
CA ASP A 73 -8.59 -1.53 4.31
C ASP A 73 -7.14 -1.59 3.79
N VAL A 74 -6.81 -2.62 3.01
CA VAL A 74 -5.46 -2.79 2.45
C VAL A 74 -5.16 -1.64 1.49
N LYS A 75 -4.08 -0.91 1.75
CA LYS A 75 -3.65 0.26 0.98
C LYS A 75 -2.16 0.18 0.70
N VAL A 76 -1.78 0.47 -0.53
CA VAL A 76 -0.38 0.69 -0.93
C VAL A 76 -0.14 2.19 -0.99
N GLN A 77 0.85 2.66 -0.25
CA GLN A 77 1.27 4.07 -0.22
C GLN A 77 2.72 4.17 -0.69
N ILE A 78 3.06 5.30 -1.31
CA ILE A 78 4.43 5.65 -1.67
C ILE A 78 4.99 6.46 -0.50
N GLU A 79 6.01 5.95 0.19
CA GLU A 79 6.65 6.66 1.31
C GLU A 79 7.76 7.63 0.88
N SER A 80 8.28 7.51 -0.35
CA SER A 80 9.34 8.41 -0.81
C SER A 80 8.79 9.84 -1.04
N LEU A 81 9.32 10.82 -0.30
CA LEU A 81 8.91 12.25 -0.39
C LEU A 81 9.24 12.91 -1.73
N THR A 82 10.22 12.39 -2.48
CA THR A 82 10.61 12.92 -3.79
C THR A 82 11.13 11.76 -4.64
N VAL A 83 10.42 11.43 -5.71
CA VAL A 83 10.89 10.48 -6.72
C VAL A 83 11.89 11.20 -7.61
N GLN A 84 13.17 11.14 -7.26
CA GLN A 84 14.25 11.56 -8.15
C GLN A 84 14.77 10.37 -8.96
N GLN A 85 15.39 10.68 -10.09
CA GLN A 85 15.88 9.70 -11.05
C GLN A 85 16.97 8.78 -10.47
N GLY A 86 16.96 7.48 -10.83
CA GLY A 86 17.82 6.47 -10.18
C GLY A 86 17.44 6.18 -8.73
N GLY A 87 16.45 6.91 -8.20
CA GLY A 87 15.93 6.75 -6.86
C GLY A 87 15.17 5.45 -6.69
N THR A 88 15.08 5.04 -5.44
CA THR A 88 14.28 3.89 -5.03
C THR A 88 12.94 4.39 -4.51
N ALA A 89 11.84 3.97 -5.12
CA ALA A 89 10.53 4.17 -4.53
C ALA A 89 10.30 3.10 -3.46
N LEU A 90 9.96 3.52 -2.25
CA LEU A 90 9.53 2.62 -1.19
C LEU A 90 8.00 2.58 -1.18
N LEU A 91 7.45 1.44 -1.58
CA LEU A 91 6.02 1.17 -1.46
C LEU A 91 5.77 0.50 -0.12
N LEU A 92 4.79 1.00 0.63
CA LEU A 92 4.35 0.44 1.91
C LEU A 92 2.93 -0.09 1.78
N CYS A 93 2.73 -1.36 2.08
CA CYS A 93 1.42 -1.98 2.22
C CYS A 93 0.97 -1.88 3.68
N SER A 94 -0.13 -1.18 3.91
CA SER A 94 -0.75 -1.00 5.21
C SER A 94 -2.17 -1.58 5.22
N CYS A 95 -2.59 -2.09 6.37
CA CYS A 95 -3.95 -2.61 6.57
C CYS A 95 -4.28 -2.62 8.07
N LYS A 96 -5.55 -2.85 8.40
CA LYS A 96 -6.00 -3.14 9.77
C LYS A 96 -6.23 -4.63 9.89
N ALA A 97 -5.61 -5.27 10.88
CA ALA A 97 -5.76 -6.70 11.13
C ALA A 97 -5.59 -7.01 12.62
N ASP A 98 -6.29 -8.03 13.10
CA ASP A 98 -6.10 -8.60 14.44
C ASP A 98 -6.34 -10.12 14.37
N PRO A 99 -5.32 -10.97 14.61
CA PRO A 99 -3.95 -10.64 14.99
C PRO A 99 -3.16 -9.96 13.86
N PRO A 100 -1.94 -9.42 14.14
CA PRO A 100 -1.09 -8.82 13.12
C PRO A 100 -0.85 -9.73 11.91
N VAL A 101 -0.68 -9.11 10.74
CA VAL A 101 -0.50 -9.83 9.46
C VAL A 101 0.75 -10.70 9.49
N SER A 102 0.61 -11.94 9.04
CA SER A 102 1.70 -12.93 9.01
C SER A 102 2.35 -13.13 7.65
N ASP A 103 1.70 -12.74 6.54
CA ASP A 103 2.22 -12.94 5.18
C ASP A 103 1.81 -11.78 4.26
N TYR A 104 2.74 -11.33 3.41
CA TYR A 104 2.50 -10.33 2.37
C TYR A 104 2.83 -10.93 1.00
N ARG A 105 2.08 -10.53 -0.04
CA ARG A 105 2.34 -10.95 -1.42
C ARG A 105 2.16 -9.76 -2.35
N TRP A 106 3.17 -9.50 -3.17
CA TRP A 106 3.16 -8.40 -4.12
C TRP A 106 2.95 -8.90 -5.54
N SER A 107 2.18 -8.15 -6.32
CA SER A 107 2.01 -8.37 -7.74
C SER A 107 1.71 -7.05 -8.44
N TYR A 108 2.09 -6.97 -9.71
CA TYR A 108 1.74 -5.85 -10.57
C TYR A 108 1.20 -6.38 -11.89
N THR A 109 0.33 -5.61 -12.53
CA THR A 109 -0.24 -5.94 -13.83
C THR A 109 0.21 -4.92 -14.85
N GLN A 110 0.82 -5.40 -15.93
CA GLN A 110 1.28 -4.57 -17.04
C GLN A 110 0.79 -5.19 -18.35
N HIS A 111 0.11 -4.40 -19.19
CA HIS A 111 -0.46 -4.86 -20.46
C HIS A 111 -1.29 -6.16 -20.35
N GLY A 112 -2.09 -6.29 -19.29
CA GLY A 112 -2.93 -7.46 -19.05
C GLY A 112 -2.21 -8.70 -18.50
N ARG A 113 -0.88 -8.65 -18.33
CA ARG A 113 -0.10 -9.72 -17.69
C ARG A 113 0.14 -9.37 -16.23
N THR A 114 -0.33 -10.23 -15.33
CA THR A 114 -0.03 -10.11 -13.89
C THR A 114 1.25 -10.88 -13.57
N VAL A 115 2.21 -10.20 -12.95
CA VAL A 115 3.46 -10.77 -12.47
C VAL A 115 3.43 -10.79 -10.95
N HIS A 116 3.58 -11.98 -10.37
CA HIS A 116 3.73 -12.15 -8.93
C HIS A 116 5.20 -12.03 -8.55
N LEU A 117 5.50 -11.10 -7.64
CA LEU A 117 6.83 -10.91 -7.11
C LEU A 117 7.11 -11.96 -6.03
N ASN A 118 8.34 -12.47 -6.01
CA ASN A 118 8.81 -13.29 -4.91
C ASN A 118 9.27 -12.40 -3.74
N TRP A 119 8.35 -11.60 -3.20
CA TRP A 119 8.61 -10.64 -2.13
C TRP A 119 7.50 -10.71 -1.08
N ARG A 120 7.87 -10.85 0.20
CA ARG A 120 6.94 -11.16 1.31
C ARG A 120 6.96 -10.18 2.48
N THR A 121 7.62 -9.04 2.33
CA THR A 121 7.63 -7.98 3.34
C THR A 121 6.53 -6.96 3.09
N HIS A 122 6.13 -6.22 4.13
CA HIS A 122 5.14 -5.14 4.02
C HIS A 122 5.63 -3.93 3.21
N PHE A 123 6.93 -3.84 2.93
CA PHE A 123 7.51 -2.85 2.05
C PHE A 123 8.05 -3.50 0.76
N LEU A 124 7.99 -2.79 -0.35
CA LEU A 124 8.59 -3.16 -1.63
C LEU A 124 9.44 -1.99 -2.14
N ARG A 125 10.71 -2.27 -2.44
CA ARG A 125 11.62 -1.31 -3.06
C ARG A 125 11.60 -1.49 -4.56
N VAL A 126 11.21 -0.43 -5.28
CA VAL A 126 11.26 -0.38 -6.74
C VAL A 126 12.48 0.44 -7.13
N TYR A 127 13.46 -0.21 -7.75
CA TYR A 127 14.69 0.40 -8.25
C TYR A 127 14.54 0.80 -9.72
N ASN A 128 15.32 1.81 -10.17
CA ASN A 128 15.43 2.23 -11.57
C ASN A 128 14.11 2.69 -12.21
N LEU A 129 13.55 3.80 -11.71
CA LEU A 129 12.39 4.45 -12.31
C LEU A 129 12.76 5.08 -13.68
N SER A 130 12.25 4.47 -14.75
CA SER A 130 12.22 4.77 -16.21
C SER A 130 13.40 5.50 -16.89
N SER A 131 13.89 6.61 -16.34
CA SER A 131 15.02 7.37 -16.88
C SER A 131 16.32 6.98 -16.14
N SER A 132 17.45 6.84 -16.82
CA SER A 132 18.75 6.49 -16.20
C SER A 132 19.94 7.20 -16.85
N CYS A 133 21.05 7.35 -16.14
CA CYS A 133 22.37 7.65 -16.71
C CYS A 133 23.40 6.72 -16.09
N VAL A 134 24.19 6.06 -16.94
CA VAL A 134 25.29 5.19 -16.52
C VAL A 134 26.59 5.72 -17.11
N VAL A 135 27.58 5.92 -16.25
CA VAL A 135 28.94 6.32 -16.65
C VAL A 135 29.82 5.07 -16.61
N GLY A 136 30.35 4.68 -17.77
CA GLY A 136 31.38 3.66 -17.91
C GLY A 136 32.79 4.26 -17.80
N ALA A 137 33.81 3.53 -18.25
CA ALA A 137 35.21 3.97 -18.13
C ALA A 137 35.52 5.30 -18.87
N SER A 138 34.86 5.58 -20.00
CA SER A 138 34.99 6.85 -20.75
C SER A 138 33.76 7.16 -21.61
N GLU A 139 32.62 6.53 -21.31
CA GLU A 139 31.40 6.64 -22.11
C GLU A 139 30.20 6.79 -21.17
N VAL A 140 29.29 7.69 -21.51
CA VAL A 140 28.02 7.85 -20.81
C VAL A 140 26.88 7.32 -21.69
N LEU A 141 25.93 6.63 -21.07
CA LEU A 141 24.65 6.28 -21.68
C LEU A 141 23.52 6.75 -20.77
N CYS A 142 22.76 7.71 -21.27
CA CYS A 142 21.59 8.27 -20.61
C CYS A 142 20.32 7.93 -21.38
N ARG A 143 19.23 7.65 -20.67
CA ARG A 143 17.89 7.39 -21.17
C ARG A 143 16.89 8.25 -20.41
N CYS A 144 16.04 8.97 -21.12
CA CYS A 144 14.99 9.82 -20.57
C CYS A 144 13.64 9.35 -21.13
N SER A 145 12.81 8.78 -20.27
CA SER A 145 11.48 8.26 -20.63
C SER A 145 10.39 9.24 -20.22
N VAL A 146 9.55 9.62 -21.18
CA VAL A 146 8.51 10.64 -21.05
C VAL A 146 7.19 10.06 -21.53
N ASP A 147 6.18 10.11 -20.66
CA ASP A 147 4.79 9.82 -21.01
C ASP A 147 4.00 11.13 -20.96
N SER A 148 3.52 11.59 -22.12
CA SER A 148 2.92 12.92 -22.26
C SER A 148 1.87 12.95 -23.36
N ASN A 149 0.75 13.62 -23.10
CA ASN A 149 -0.30 13.87 -24.07
C ASN A 149 -0.64 15.38 -24.10
N PRO A 150 -0.32 16.14 -25.17
CA PRO A 150 0.24 15.71 -26.46
C PRO A 150 1.70 15.23 -26.38
N LYS A 151 2.14 14.47 -27.39
CA LYS A 151 3.51 13.93 -27.48
C LYS A 151 4.56 15.03 -27.38
N SER A 152 5.52 14.87 -26.48
CA SER A 152 6.59 15.81 -26.22
C SER A 152 7.81 15.60 -27.14
N ALA A 153 8.61 16.64 -27.30
CA ALA A 153 9.98 16.56 -27.80
C ALA A 153 10.95 16.57 -26.61
N VAL A 154 12.04 15.81 -26.72
CA VAL A 154 13.08 15.76 -25.68
C VAL A 154 14.37 16.37 -26.19
N THR A 155 14.94 17.27 -25.40
CA THR A 155 16.28 17.85 -25.62
C THR A 155 17.18 17.58 -24.41
N TRP A 156 18.49 17.74 -24.60
CA TRP A 156 19.50 17.40 -23.61
C TRP A 156 20.39 18.60 -23.29
N SER A 157 20.90 18.66 -22.07
CA SER A 157 22.03 19.51 -21.68
C SER A 157 23.12 18.66 -21.03
N VAL A 158 24.36 18.89 -21.43
CA VAL A 158 25.58 18.34 -20.83
C VAL A 158 26.43 19.52 -20.35
N ASN A 159 26.67 19.57 -19.04
CA ASN A 159 27.39 20.65 -18.37
C ASN A 159 26.87 22.05 -18.77
N GLU A 160 25.55 22.24 -18.68
CA GLU A 160 24.87 23.51 -18.99
C GLU A 160 24.95 23.95 -20.47
N THR A 161 25.45 23.07 -21.34
CA THR A 161 25.55 23.32 -22.80
C THR A 161 24.80 22.25 -23.59
N ALA A 162 24.50 22.52 -24.86
CA ALA A 162 23.95 21.50 -25.75
C ALA A 162 25.02 20.42 -26.02
N PRO A 163 24.63 19.12 -26.13
CA PRO A 163 25.57 18.05 -26.46
C PRO A 163 26.34 18.36 -27.76
N ARG A 164 27.65 18.12 -27.72
CA ARG A 164 28.55 18.27 -28.88
C ARG A 164 28.33 17.14 -29.91
N GLN A 165 28.94 17.26 -31.09
CA GLN A 165 28.76 16.30 -32.20
C GLN A 165 29.25 14.87 -31.91
N ASP A 166 30.07 14.69 -30.88
CA ASP A 166 30.54 13.39 -30.38
C ASP A 166 29.50 12.66 -29.51
N TYR A 167 28.39 13.31 -29.17
CA TYR A 167 27.23 12.68 -28.53
C TYR A 167 26.21 12.26 -29.57
N ASN A 168 25.89 10.97 -29.58
CA ASN A 168 24.80 10.39 -30.35
C ASN A 168 23.49 10.45 -29.55
N MET A 169 22.47 11.06 -30.16
CA MET A 169 21.11 11.12 -29.60
C MET A 169 20.15 10.31 -30.46
N SER A 170 19.26 9.56 -29.82
CA SER A 170 18.19 8.84 -30.51
C SER A 170 16.90 8.90 -29.72
N THR A 171 15.77 8.74 -30.39
CA THR A 171 14.45 8.77 -29.75
C THR A 171 13.63 7.60 -30.24
N THR A 172 13.14 6.78 -29.32
CA THR A 172 12.21 5.70 -29.60
C THR A 172 10.86 6.02 -28.97
N SER A 173 9.78 5.49 -29.55
CA SER A 173 8.43 5.66 -29.04
C SER A 173 7.74 4.31 -29.11
N GLU A 174 7.42 3.74 -27.96
CA GLU A 174 6.76 2.45 -27.82
C GLU A 174 5.56 2.64 -26.89
N SER A 175 4.41 2.06 -27.26
CA SER A 175 3.18 2.06 -26.45
C SER A 175 2.72 3.42 -25.89
N GLY A 176 3.05 4.53 -26.56
CA GLY A 176 2.70 5.90 -26.13
C GLY A 176 3.77 6.60 -25.30
N MET A 177 4.74 5.86 -24.75
CA MET A 177 5.88 6.40 -24.02
C MET A 177 7.05 6.69 -24.97
N LEU A 178 7.64 7.88 -24.85
CA LEU A 178 8.82 8.30 -25.60
C LEU A 178 10.07 8.04 -24.75
N THR A 179 11.08 7.38 -25.29
CA THR A 179 12.38 7.21 -24.65
C THR A 179 13.47 7.84 -25.51
N ALA A 180 14.04 8.94 -25.03
CA ALA A 180 15.21 9.56 -25.62
C ALA A 180 16.48 8.96 -25.03
N SER A 181 17.51 8.76 -25.85
CA SER A 181 18.82 8.24 -25.45
C SER A 181 19.90 9.23 -25.84
N LEU A 182 20.86 9.46 -24.94
CA LEU A 182 22.08 10.23 -25.17
C LEU A 182 23.28 9.32 -24.87
N ARG A 183 24.17 9.16 -25.84
CA ARG A 183 25.39 8.34 -25.71
C ARG A 183 26.59 9.12 -26.21
N GLY A 184 27.68 9.17 -25.46
CA GLY A 184 28.89 9.85 -25.92
C GLY A 184 30.06 9.69 -24.99
N ARG A 185 31.21 10.24 -25.38
CA ARG A 185 32.42 10.19 -24.58
C ARG A 185 32.29 11.06 -23.34
N MET A 186 32.70 10.55 -22.19
CA MET A 186 32.65 11.26 -20.91
C MET A 186 33.78 10.76 -20.01
N ASP A 187 34.90 11.48 -20.01
CA ASP A 187 36.10 11.10 -19.24
C ASP A 187 35.97 11.47 -17.73
N LYS A 188 35.05 12.39 -17.39
CA LYS A 188 34.67 12.75 -16.01
C LYS A 188 33.14 12.92 -15.92
N PRO A 189 32.49 12.58 -14.80
CA PRO A 189 31.06 12.82 -14.61
C PRO A 189 30.73 14.31 -14.78
N LEU A 190 29.92 14.62 -15.80
CA LEU A 190 29.38 15.96 -16.01
C LEU A 190 27.88 15.96 -15.74
N ARG A 191 27.34 17.12 -15.37
CA ARG A 191 25.90 17.28 -15.15
C ARG A 191 25.11 17.01 -16.43
N VAL A 192 24.14 16.10 -16.40
CA VAL A 192 23.28 15.79 -17.56
C VAL A 192 21.82 16.02 -17.20
N ILE A 193 21.10 16.76 -18.04
CA ILE A 193 19.68 17.09 -17.88
C ILE A 193 18.93 16.74 -19.16
N CYS A 194 17.75 16.13 -19.06
CA CYS A 194 16.80 16.07 -20.17
C CYS A 194 15.64 17.03 -19.94
N PHE A 195 15.16 17.65 -21.02
CA PHE A 195 14.03 18.56 -21.03
C PHE A 195 12.95 17.98 -21.92
N ALA A 196 11.72 17.92 -21.42
CA ALA A 196 10.55 17.52 -22.18
C ALA A 196 9.69 18.76 -22.46
N LEU A 197 9.30 18.96 -23.71
CA LEU A 197 8.46 20.08 -24.14
C LEU A 197 7.30 19.57 -24.99
N ASN A 198 6.07 19.97 -24.66
CA ASN A 198 4.91 19.78 -25.53
C ASN A 198 4.15 21.09 -25.72
N ALA A 199 3.03 21.05 -26.44
CA ALA A 199 2.20 22.22 -26.70
C ALA A 199 1.56 22.86 -25.45
N LEU A 200 1.56 22.15 -24.31
CA LEU A 200 0.92 22.59 -23.06
C LEU A 200 1.92 23.06 -22.00
N GLY A 201 3.19 22.66 -22.09
CA GLY A 201 4.20 23.03 -21.12
C GLY A 201 5.54 22.32 -21.28
N ASN A 202 6.41 22.53 -20.29
CA ASN A 202 7.73 21.93 -20.20
C ASN A 202 7.97 21.31 -18.83
N ASP A 203 8.88 20.34 -18.78
CA ASP A 203 9.46 19.81 -17.56
C ASP A 203 10.90 19.36 -17.81
N SER A 204 11.69 19.17 -16.75
CA SER A 204 13.09 18.75 -16.88
C SER A 204 13.54 17.85 -15.74
N LEU A 205 14.49 16.97 -16.03
CA LEU A 205 15.01 15.99 -15.09
C LEU A 205 16.54 15.95 -15.15
N VAL A 206 17.19 16.14 -13.99
CA VAL A 206 18.63 15.96 -13.84
C VAL A 206 18.92 14.46 -13.71
N LEU A 207 19.64 13.89 -14.67
CA LEU A 207 19.95 12.47 -14.70
C LEU A 207 21.32 12.11 -14.12
N LEU A 208 22.27 13.05 -14.17
CA LEU A 208 23.62 12.87 -13.65
C LEU A 208 24.06 14.19 -12.99
N GLN A 209 24.60 14.10 -11.78
CA GLN A 209 25.28 15.22 -11.13
C GLN A 209 26.73 15.24 -11.60
N GLY A 210 27.29 16.41 -11.89
CA GLY A 210 28.73 16.52 -12.19
C GLY A 210 29.56 16.36 -10.92
N ASP A 211 30.81 15.93 -11.08
CA ASP A 211 31.81 16.06 -10.01
C ASP A 211 32.16 17.55 -9.83
N GLU A 212 32.28 18.01 -8.58
CA GLU A 212 32.78 19.36 -8.25
C GLU A 212 34.25 19.56 -8.64
#